data_AF-A0A6V7JN49-F1
#
_entry.id   AF-A0A6V7JN49-F1
#
_cell.length_a   1.000
_cell.length_b   1.000
_cell.length_c   1.000
_cell.angle_alpha   90.00
_cell.angle_beta   90.00
_cell.angle_gamma   90.00
#
_symmetry.space_group_name_H-M   'P 1'
#
loop_
_entity.id
_entity.type
_entity.pdbx_description
1 polymer ?
#
loop_
_entity_poly.entity_id
_entity_poly.type
_entity_poly.pdbx_seq_one_letter_code
_entity_poly.pdbx_strand_id
1 'polypeptide(L)' 'TLYTYPENPRAYKALIAAQYSGVELKVAEDFVFGETNKTEGFLKKFPLGK' A
#
# COMPACT_ATOMS: atom_id res chain seq x y z
N THR A 1 5.94 2.73 -3.93
CA THR A 1 5.75 2.32 -2.53
C THR A 1 4.34 1.81 -2.36
N LEU A 2 4.19 0.64 -1.75
CA LEU A 2 2.92 0.01 -1.43
C LEU A 2 2.48 0.46 -0.03
N TYR A 3 1.35 1.16 0.04
CA TYR A 3 0.69 1.51 1.30
C TYR A 3 -0.30 0.42 1.65
N THR A 4 -0.02 -0.36 2.70
CA THR A 4 -0.89 -1.44 3.14
C THR A 4 -0.67 -1.72 4.62
N TYR A 5 -1.63 -2.38 5.26
CA TYR A 5 -1.53 -2.96 6.58
C TYR A 5 -1.09 -4.44 6.51
N PRO A 6 -0.62 -5.04 7.62
CA PRO A 6 -0.23 -6.45 7.69
C PRO A 6 -1.36 -7.40 7.28
N GLU A 7 -1.00 -8.58 6.76
CA GLU A 7 -1.95 -9.67 6.44
C GLU A 7 -3.07 -9.32 5.44
N ASN A 8 -2.85 -8.30 4.61
CA ASN A 8 -3.81 -7.95 3.56
C ASN A 8 -3.65 -8.86 2.31
N PRO A 9 -4.61 -9.74 2.00
CA PRO A 9 -4.52 -10.64 0.85
C PRO A 9 -4.49 -9.90 -0.49
N ARG A 10 -4.97 -8.65 -0.54
CA ARG A 10 -4.86 -7.81 -1.74
C ARG A 10 -3.43 -7.33 -1.97
N ALA A 11 -2.71 -7.00 -0.89
CA ALA A 11 -1.31 -6.59 -0.96
C ALA A 11 -0.39 -7.75 -1.34
N TYR A 12 -0.68 -8.97 -0.88
CA TYR A 12 0.11 -10.15 -1.25
C TYR A 12 0.12 -10.40 -2.75
N LYS A 13 -0.99 -10.17 -3.46
CA LYS A 13 -1.01 -10.29 -4.93
C LYS A 13 -0.02 -9.35 -5.61
N ALA A 14 0.07 -8.11 -5.14
CA ALA A 14 1.02 -7.13 -5.66
C ALA A 14 2.48 -7.51 -5.32
N LEU A 15 2.73 -7.95 -4.08
CA LEU A 15 4.06 -8.40 -3.66
C LEU A 15 4.54 -9.64 -4.42
N ILE A 16 3.66 -10.62 -4.61
CA ILE A 16 3.95 -11.82 -5.41
C ILE A 16 4.26 -11.41 -6.85
N ALA A 17 3.41 -10.60 -7.48
CA ALA A 17 3.66 -10.12 -8.85
C ALA A 17 4.98 -9.35 -8.98
N ALA A 18 5.35 -8.55 -7.99
CA ALA A 18 6.63 -7.84 -7.95
C ALA A 18 7.82 -8.82 -7.90
N GLN A 19 7.73 -9.87 -7.08
CA GLN A 19 8.76 -10.93 -7.02
C GLN A 19 8.95 -11.63 -8.36
N TYR A 20 7.86 -11.98 -9.05
CA TYR A 20 7.93 -12.64 -10.36
C TYR A 20 8.39 -11.72 -11.50
N SER A 21 8.11 -10.43 -11.42
CA SER A 21 8.49 -9.45 -12.44
C SER A 21 9.88 -8.84 -12.23
N GLY A 22 10.55 -9.16 -11.12
CA GLY A 22 11.83 -8.56 -10.76
C GLY A 22 11.75 -7.07 -10.40
N VAL A 23 10.54 -6.56 -10.14
CA VAL A 23 10.32 -5.17 -9.76
C VAL A 23 10.49 -5.00 -8.25
N GLU A 24 11.28 -4.01 -7.84
CA GLU A 24 11.43 -3.67 -6.44
C GLU A 24 10.17 -2.95 -5.92
N LEU A 25 9.38 -3.64 -5.08
CA LEU A 25 8.19 -3.08 -4.44
C LEU A 25 8.42 -2.86 -2.95
N LYS A 26 8.65 -1.61 -2.55
CA LYS A 26 8.81 -1.19 -1.14
C LYS A 26 7.47 -1.03 -0.44
N VAL A 27 7.30 -1.65 0.72
CA VAL A 27 6.14 -1.44 1.62
C VAL A 27 6.42 -0.23 2.52
N ALA A 28 5.43 0.64 2.71
CA ALA A 28 5.55 1.78 3.63
C ALA A 28 5.49 1.29 5.09
N GLU A 29 6.53 1.58 5.88
CA GLU A 29 6.61 1.19 7.30
C GLU A 29 5.66 2.03 8.19
N ASP A 30 5.48 3.31 7.84
CA ASP A 30 4.69 4.26 8.64
C ASP A 30 3.20 4.33 8.28
N PHE A 31 2.71 3.39 7.45
CA PHE A 31 1.31 3.41 7.03
C PHE A 31 0.40 2.78 8.09
N VAL A 32 -0.48 3.60 8.67
CA VAL A 32 -1.51 3.17 9.62
C VAL A 32 -2.87 3.19 8.95
N PHE A 33 -3.45 2.00 8.77
CA PHE A 33 -4.78 1.88 8.20
C PHE A 33 -5.85 2.43 9.16
N GLY A 34 -6.73 3.29 8.65
CA GLY A 34 -7.74 4.00 9.43
C GLY A 34 -7.35 5.43 9.79
N GLU A 35 -6.05 5.76 9.72
CA GLU A 35 -5.49 7.08 10.00
C GLU A 35 -4.87 7.67 8.73
N THR A 36 -3.74 7.11 8.27
CA THR A 36 -2.97 7.63 7.14
C THR A 36 -3.82 7.71 5.87
N ASN A 37 -4.66 6.70 5.61
CA ASN A 37 -5.50 6.64 4.42
C ASN A 37 -6.70 7.61 4.42
N LYS A 38 -6.97 8.27 5.55
CA LYS A 38 -8.01 9.31 5.67
C LYS A 38 -7.44 10.73 5.64
N THR A 39 -6.11 10.88 5.73
CA THR A 39 -5.49 12.21 5.68
C THR A 39 -5.73 12.87 4.33
N GLU A 40 -5.90 14.19 4.31
CA GLU A 40 -6.07 14.94 3.05
C GLU A 40 -4.88 14.73 2.10
N GLY A 41 -3.67 14.63 2.66
CA GLY A 41 -2.44 14.40 1.88
C GLY A 41 -2.46 13.05 1.15
N PHE A 42 -3.00 12.01 1.79
CA PHE A 42 -3.18 10.71 1.17
C PHE A 42 -4.34 10.72 0.18
N LEU A 43 -5.49 11.31 0.53
CA LEU A 43 -6.67 11.39 -0.35
C LEU A 43 -6.41 12.19 -1.63
N LYS A 44 -5.54 13.21 -1.60
CA LYS A 44 -5.10 13.92 -2.81
C LYS A 44 -4.37 13.02 -3.80
N LYS A 45 -3.64 12.00 -3.33
CA LYS A 45 -2.90 11.04 -4.18
C LYS A 45 -3.72 9.79 -4.47
N PHE A 46 -4.55 9.36 -3.52
CA PHE A 46 -5.37 8.17 -3.54
C PHE A 46 -6.81 8.55 -3.17
N PRO A 47 -7.60 9.07 -4.12
CA PRO A 47 -8.95 9.60 -3.85
C PRO A 47 -9.91 8.61 -3.20
N LEU A 48 -9.67 7.32 -3.38
CA LEU A 48 -10.48 6.24 -2.81
C LEU A 48 -10.10 5.87 -1.37
N GLY A 49 -9.00 6.41 -0.83
CA GLY A 49 -8.53 6.11 0.53
C GLY A 49 -8.20 4.63 0.78
N LYS A 50 -7.82 3.91 -0.29
CA LYS A 50 -7.56 2.47 -0.30
C LYS A 50 -6.25 2.15 -1.01
#